data_AF-A0A9W4B7B7-F1
#
_entry.id   AF-A0A9W4B7B7-F1
#
_cell.length_a   1.000
_cell.length_b   1.000
_cell.length_c   1.000
_cell.angle_alpha   90.00
_cell.angle_beta   90.00
_cell.angle_gamma   90.00
#
_symmetry.space_group_name_H-M   'P 1'
#
loop_
_entity.id
_entity.type
_entity.pdbx_description
1 polymer ?
#
loop_
_entity_poly.entity_id
_entity_poly.type
_entity_poly.pdbx_seq_one_letter_code
_entity_poly.pdbx_strand_id
1 'polypeptide(L)'
;MAKNTSHRTIDALRLHLSAGWQTYWAGRQGRAGIARRQQKRLRDLVSYARTHSTYFAERYRDVPQTLTDITQLPAATKSDLMSHFDEWMTDPAVHRDEVEAFIADPTKIGHDYHGRYVVCTTSGST
;
A
#
# COMPACT_ATOMS: atom_id res chain seq x y z
N MET A 1 32.18 -27.07 -26.80
CA MET A 1 32.45 -26.15 -25.68
C MET A 1 31.23 -25.23 -25.57
N ALA A 2 30.20 -25.44 -24.75
CA ALA A 2 30.08 -25.78 -23.34
C ALA A 2 30.72 -24.74 -22.38
N LYS A 3 29.86 -23.88 -21.80
CA LYS A 3 29.79 -23.37 -20.41
C LYS A 3 29.02 -22.03 -20.43
N ASN A 4 27.72 -22.02 -20.14
CA ASN A 4 27.08 -22.01 -18.82
C ASN A 4 27.22 -20.67 -18.08
N THR A 5 26.19 -19.82 -18.21
CA THR A 5 25.87 -18.77 -17.22
C THR A 5 24.37 -18.82 -16.92
N SER A 6 23.92 -20.00 -16.54
CA SER A 6 22.66 -20.22 -15.83
C SER A 6 22.82 -19.68 -14.40
N HIS A 7 22.51 -18.40 -14.17
CA HIS A 7 22.42 -17.85 -12.81
C HIS A 7 21.46 -16.66 -12.61
N ARG A 8 20.65 -16.27 -13.62
CA ARG A 8 19.69 -15.16 -13.47
C ARG A 8 18.22 -15.55 -13.39
N THR A 9 17.92 -16.82 -13.12
CA THR A 9 16.54 -17.35 -13.24
C THR A 9 15.94 -17.93 -11.95
N ILE A 10 16.65 -17.88 -10.81
CA ILE A 10 16.17 -18.55 -9.58
C ILE A 10 15.54 -17.58 -8.55
N ASP A 11 15.82 -16.28 -8.58
CA ASP A 11 15.29 -15.38 -7.54
C ASP A 11 13.91 -14.75 -7.84
N ALA A 12 13.41 -14.84 -9.07
CA ALA A 12 12.11 -14.27 -9.45
C ALA A 12 10.89 -15.16 -9.10
N LEU A 13 11.12 -16.42 -8.69
CA LEU A 13 10.05 -17.40 -8.48
C LEU A 13 9.51 -17.49 -7.04
N ARG A 14 10.05 -16.69 -6.09
CA ARG A 14 9.59 -16.71 -4.69
C ARG A 14 8.51 -15.68 -4.33
N LEU A 15 8.21 -14.69 -5.19
CA LEU A 15 7.24 -13.63 -4.84
C LEU A 15 5.80 -13.87 -5.33
N HIS A 16 5.59 -14.62 -6.43
CA HIS A 16 4.26 -14.71 -7.06
C HIS A 16 3.38 -15.90 -6.62
N LEU A 17 3.91 -16.87 -5.87
CA LEU A 17 3.14 -18.02 -5.38
C LEU A 17 2.49 -17.83 -4.00
N SER A 18 2.53 -16.62 -3.44
CA SER A 18 2.02 -16.39 -2.08
C SER A 18 0.53 -16.01 -2.04
N ALA A 19 0.01 -15.27 -3.01
CA ALA A 19 -1.35 -14.73 -2.94
C ALA A 19 -2.43 -15.83 -3.10
N GLY A 20 -2.31 -16.71 -4.09
CA GLY A 20 -3.27 -17.80 -4.31
C GLY A 20 -3.29 -18.83 -3.18
N TRP A 21 -2.11 -19.16 -2.64
CA TRP A 21 -1.97 -20.02 -1.46
C TRP A 21 -2.55 -19.36 -0.21
N GLN A 22 -2.33 -18.05 -0.03
CA GLN A 22 -2.91 -17.29 1.09
C GLN A 22 -4.44 -17.27 1.03
N THR A 23 -5.04 -17.10 -0.15
CA THR A 23 -6.51 -17.13 -0.32
C THR A 23 -7.08 -18.53 -0.06
N TYR A 24 -6.44 -19.57 -0.58
CA TYR A 24 -6.87 -20.96 -0.37
C TYR A 24 -6.79 -21.38 1.11
N TRP A 25 -5.71 -21.01 1.82
CA TRP A 25 -5.56 -21.32 3.25
C TRP A 25 -6.28 -20.35 4.19
N ALA A 26 -6.69 -19.16 3.73
CA ALA A 26 -7.46 -18.23 4.55
C ALA A 26 -8.84 -18.79 4.90
N GLY A 27 -9.52 -19.42 3.94
CA GLY A 27 -10.80 -20.10 4.19
C GLY A 27 -10.68 -21.29 5.15
N ARG A 28 -9.54 -21.99 5.13
CA ARG A 28 -9.30 -23.21 5.93
C ARG A 28 -8.89 -22.97 7.38
N GLN A 29 -8.51 -21.76 7.78
CA GLN A 29 -8.12 -21.44 9.17
C GLN A 29 -9.25 -20.82 10.01
N GLY A 30 -10.46 -20.70 9.44
CA GLY A 30 -11.62 -20.13 10.12
C GLY A 30 -11.42 -18.67 10.55
N ARG A 31 -12.36 -18.15 11.35
CA ARG A 31 -12.37 -16.75 11.80
C ARG A 31 -11.08 -16.36 12.55
N ALA A 32 -10.54 -17.25 13.37
CA ALA A 32 -9.31 -17.02 14.12
C ALA A 32 -8.08 -16.83 13.20
N GLY A 33 -8.02 -17.57 12.09
CA GLY A 33 -6.96 -17.40 11.09
C GLY A 33 -7.04 -16.09 10.31
N ILE A 34 -8.25 -15.60 10.05
CA ILE A 34 -8.48 -14.30 9.42
C ILE A 34 -8.09 -13.18 10.37
N ALA A 35 -8.57 -13.23 11.62
CA ALA A 35 -8.27 -12.22 12.64
C ALA A 35 -6.76 -12.06 12.86
N ARG A 36 -6.01 -13.18 12.96
CA ARG A 36 -4.55 -13.15 13.11
C ARG A 36 -3.85 -12.45 11.93
N ARG A 37 -4.31 -12.70 10.69
CA ARG A 37 -3.76 -12.07 9.48
C ARG A 37 -4.09 -10.59 9.41
N GLN A 38 -5.34 -10.22 9.72
CA GLN A 38 -5.77 -8.83 9.81
C GLN A 38 -4.92 -8.06 10.82
N GLN A 39 -4.73 -8.62 12.02
CA GLN A 39 -3.92 -7.97 13.06
C GLN A 39 -2.46 -7.78 12.64
N LYS A 40 -1.85 -8.79 12.03
CA LYS A 40 -0.49 -8.67 11.52
C LYS A 40 -0.39 -7.58 10.45
N ARG A 41 -1.26 -7.61 9.43
CA ARG A 41 -1.24 -6.64 8.34
C ARG A 41 -1.51 -5.22 8.82
N LEU A 42 -2.45 -5.04 9.76
CA LEU A 42 -2.75 -3.74 10.34
C LEU A 42 -1.51 -3.12 11.01
N ARG A 43 -0.79 -3.90 11.84
CA ARG A 43 0.45 -3.42 12.47
C ARG A 43 1.52 -3.07 11.44
N ASP A 44 1.70 -3.90 10.42
CA ASP A 44 2.70 -3.66 9.37
C ASP A 44 2.37 -2.37 8.60
N LEU A 45 1.10 -2.17 8.23
CA LEU A 45 0.63 -0.97 7.52
C LEU A 45 0.79 0.32 8.35
N VAL A 46 0.41 0.28 9.63
CA VAL A 46 0.52 1.46 10.50
C VAL A 46 1.98 1.82 10.77
N SER A 47 2.83 0.82 10.99
CA SER A 47 4.27 1.03 11.12
C SER A 47 4.87 1.65 9.85
N TYR A 48 4.50 1.12 8.68
CA TYR A 48 4.96 1.64 7.40
C TYR A 48 4.50 3.08 7.17
N ALA A 49 3.21 3.37 7.36
CA ALA A 49 2.65 4.71 7.19
C ALA A 49 3.30 5.72 8.15
N ARG A 50 3.46 5.37 9.43
CA ARG A 50 4.14 6.23 10.42
C ARG A 50 5.59 6.54 10.04
N THR A 51 6.26 5.62 9.36
CA THR A 51 7.67 5.79 8.99
C THR A 51 7.84 6.61 7.71
N HIS A 52 6.91 6.48 6.75
CA HIS A 52 7.10 7.00 5.39
C HIS A 52 6.18 8.15 5.02
N SER A 53 5.15 8.45 5.82
CA SER A 53 4.27 9.60 5.64
C SER A 53 4.40 10.55 6.82
N THR A 54 4.66 11.83 6.55
CA THR A 54 4.76 12.86 7.59
C THR A 54 3.43 13.10 8.29
N TYR A 55 2.32 13.10 7.53
CA TYR A 55 0.98 13.23 8.09
C TYR A 55 0.65 12.09 9.07
N PHE A 56 0.92 10.83 8.70
CA PHE A 56 0.67 9.69 9.59
C PHE A 56 1.71 9.56 10.71
N ALA A 57 2.94 10.04 10.51
CA ALA A 57 3.93 10.14 11.59
C ALA A 57 3.40 11.01 12.73
N GLU A 58 2.84 12.17 12.41
CA GLU A 58 2.25 13.09 13.39
C GLU A 58 0.96 12.52 13.99
N ARG A 59 0.02 12.12 13.12
CA ARG A 59 -1.30 11.68 13.57
C ARG A 59 -1.25 10.40 14.42
N TYR A 60 -0.26 9.54 14.19
CA TYR A 60 -0.06 8.31 14.96
C TYR A 60 1.04 8.41 16.00
N ARG A 61 1.46 9.63 16.40
CA ARG A 61 2.47 9.85 17.44
C ARG A 61 2.10 9.18 18.76
N ASP A 62 0.84 9.32 19.18
CA ASP A 62 0.34 8.77 20.46
C ASP A 62 -0.31 7.38 20.31
N VAL A 63 -0.36 6.85 19.09
CA VAL A 63 -0.91 5.52 18.82
C VAL A 63 0.10 4.46 19.29
N PRO A 64 -0.30 3.43 20.06
CA PRO A 64 0.60 2.39 20.53
C PRO A 64 1.36 1.70 19.39
N GLN A 65 2.61 1.28 19.65
CA GLN A 65 3.39 0.52 18.67
C GLN A 65 2.75 -0.84 18.35
N THR A 66 2.15 -1.47 19.36
CA THR A 66 1.41 -2.72 19.20
C THR A 66 -0.08 -2.44 19.23
N LEU A 67 -0.69 -2.35 18.05
CA LEU A 67 -2.14 -2.31 17.93
C LEU A 67 -2.74 -3.65 18.31
N THR A 68 -3.88 -3.60 18.99
CA THR A 68 -4.75 -4.74 19.31
C THR A 68 -6.11 -4.63 18.61
N ASP A 69 -6.51 -3.41 18.24
CA ASP A 69 -7.77 -3.13 17.56
C ASP A 69 -7.62 -1.94 16.60
N ILE A 70 -8.36 -1.93 15.50
CA ILE A 70 -8.34 -0.83 14.51
C ILE A 70 -8.95 0.47 15.06
N THR A 71 -9.85 0.38 16.03
CA THR A 71 -10.50 1.53 16.69
C THR A 71 -9.54 2.36 17.53
N GLN A 72 -8.33 1.87 17.79
CA GLN A 72 -7.24 2.62 18.41
C GLN A 72 -6.63 3.66 17.46
N LEU A 73 -6.94 3.60 16.17
CA LEU A 73 -6.49 4.58 15.19
C LEU A 73 -7.48 5.76 15.12
N PRO A 74 -7.00 7.01 15.14
CA PRO A 74 -7.86 8.15 14.90
C PRO A 74 -8.42 8.08 13.46
N ALA A 75 -9.74 8.20 13.32
CA ALA A 75 -10.39 8.21 12.02
C ALA A 75 -9.89 9.39 11.16
N ALA A 76 -9.75 9.18 9.85
CA ALA A 76 -9.43 10.20 8.88
C ALA A 76 -10.60 10.33 7.88
N THR A 77 -10.85 11.54 7.39
CA THR A 77 -11.87 11.78 6.37
C THR A 77 -11.21 11.96 5.01
N LYS A 78 -11.95 11.67 3.93
CA LYS A 78 -11.44 11.91 2.57
C LYS A 78 -11.07 13.38 2.36
N SER A 79 -11.89 14.31 2.84
CA SER A 79 -11.61 15.75 2.71
C SER A 79 -10.27 16.13 3.36
N ASP A 80 -10.03 15.64 4.57
CA ASP A 80 -8.80 15.89 5.33
C ASP A 80 -7.57 15.28 4.64
N LEU A 81 -7.69 14.05 4.14
CA LEU A 81 -6.60 13.44 3.35
C LEU A 81 -6.36 14.21 2.04
N MET A 82 -7.39 14.73 1.39
CA MET A 82 -7.20 15.51 0.15
C MET A 82 -6.61 16.89 0.37
N SER A 83 -6.80 17.52 1.53
CA SER A 83 -6.10 18.76 1.89
C SER A 83 -4.63 18.54 2.22
N HIS A 84 -4.25 17.33 2.67
CA HIS A 84 -2.89 16.96 3.04
C HIS A 84 -2.26 15.93 2.08
N PHE A 85 -2.65 15.92 0.80
CA PHE A 85 -2.32 14.85 -0.15
C PHE A 85 -0.84 14.48 -0.13
N ASP A 86 0.02 15.46 -0.36
CA ASP A 86 1.46 15.26 -0.49
C ASP A 86 2.10 14.79 0.83
N GLU A 87 1.50 15.12 1.98
CA GLU A 87 1.99 14.76 3.31
C GLU A 87 1.57 13.34 3.73
N TRP A 88 0.38 12.89 3.32
CA TRP A 88 -0.09 11.53 3.64
C TRP A 88 0.42 10.47 2.68
N MET A 89 0.93 10.85 1.50
CA MET A 89 1.67 9.95 0.63
C MET A 89 2.87 9.33 1.37
N THR A 90 3.14 8.07 1.06
CA THR A 90 4.28 7.32 1.62
C THR A 90 5.49 7.29 0.70
N ASP A 91 5.36 7.86 -0.50
CA ASP A 91 6.47 8.12 -1.41
C ASP A 91 6.53 9.63 -1.64
N PRO A 92 7.62 10.31 -1.24
CA PRO A 92 7.74 11.76 -1.38
C PRO A 92 7.85 12.22 -2.84
N ALA A 93 8.04 11.32 -3.81
CA ALA A 93 8.03 11.66 -5.23
C ALA A 93 6.61 11.76 -5.83
N VAL A 94 5.57 11.47 -5.04
CA VAL A 94 4.18 11.53 -5.49
C VAL A 94 3.56 12.83 -5.02
N HIS A 95 3.20 13.69 -5.97
CA HIS A 95 2.57 14.99 -5.70
C HIS A 95 1.22 15.11 -6.39
N ARG A 96 0.29 15.80 -5.73
CA ARG A 96 -1.10 15.90 -6.17
C ARG A 96 -1.23 16.56 -7.53
N ASP A 97 -0.54 17.66 -7.74
CA ASP A 97 -0.55 18.44 -8.98
C ASP A 97 -0.04 17.60 -10.17
N GLU A 98 1.02 16.83 -9.98
CA GLU A 98 1.55 15.92 -11.00
C GLU A 98 0.58 14.77 -11.31
N VAL A 99 -0.05 14.18 -10.28
CA VAL A 99 -1.05 13.13 -10.46
C VAL A 99 -2.27 13.67 -11.20
N GLU A 100 -2.74 14.87 -10.84
CA GLU A 100 -3.85 15.55 -11.52
C GLU A 100 -3.51 15.85 -12.99
N ALA A 101 -2.31 16.35 -13.27
CA ALA A 101 -1.83 16.59 -14.64
C ALA A 101 -1.72 15.27 -15.43
N PHE A 102 -1.25 14.20 -14.80
CA PHE A 102 -1.15 12.87 -15.41
C PHE A 102 -2.53 12.31 -15.79
N ILE A 103 -3.53 12.43 -14.91
CA ILE A 103 -4.91 11.99 -15.17
C ILE A 103 -5.56 12.83 -16.28
N ALA A 104 -5.26 14.13 -16.32
CA ALA A 104 -5.85 15.06 -17.28
C ALA A 104 -5.36 14.85 -18.73
N ASP A 105 -4.22 14.18 -18.93
CA ASP A 105 -3.63 13.93 -20.25
C ASP A 105 -4.12 12.58 -20.84
N PRO A 106 -4.99 12.58 -21.87
CA PRO A 106 -5.51 11.35 -22.47
C PRO A 106 -4.43 10.47 -23.11
N THR A 107 -3.26 11.05 -23.45
CA THR A 107 -2.15 10.28 -24.02
C THR A 107 -1.46 9.39 -22.99
N LYS A 108 -1.75 9.60 -21.69
CA LYS A 108 -1.19 8.80 -20.58
C LYS A 108 -2.07 7.61 -20.18
N ILE A 109 -3.23 7.43 -20.81
CA ILE A 109 -4.11 6.28 -20.53
C ILE A 109 -3.36 4.98 -20.81
N GLY A 110 -3.35 4.09 -19.81
CA GLY A 110 -2.64 2.79 -19.90
C GLY A 110 -1.15 2.85 -19.60
N HIS A 111 -0.62 4.02 -19.27
CA HIS A 111 0.75 4.18 -18.77
C HIS A 111 0.80 4.23 -17.24
N ASP A 112 1.95 3.86 -16.67
CA ASP A 112 2.19 3.99 -15.24
C ASP A 112 2.73 5.38 -14.90
N TYR A 113 2.15 6.05 -13.89
CA TYR A 113 2.70 7.28 -13.31
C TYR A 113 4.06 6.97 -12.67
N HIS A 114 5.06 7.79 -12.99
CA HIS A 114 6.48 7.55 -12.68
C HIS A 114 7.01 6.17 -13.13
N GLY A 115 6.36 5.52 -14.11
CA GLY A 115 6.71 4.17 -14.55
C GLY A 115 6.56 3.10 -13.46
N ARG A 116 5.80 3.39 -12.38
CA ARG A 116 5.71 2.55 -11.18
C ARG A 116 4.29 2.43 -10.63
N TYR A 117 3.45 3.44 -10.82
CA TYR A 117 2.16 3.56 -10.15
C TYR A 117 1.00 3.57 -11.13
N VAL A 118 0.02 2.70 -10.87
CA VAL A 118 -1.29 2.81 -11.53
C VAL A 118 -2.12 3.83 -10.77
N VAL A 119 -2.64 4.82 -11.49
CA VAL A 119 -3.51 5.85 -10.93
C VAL A 119 -4.97 5.47 -11.17
N CYS A 120 -5.76 5.41 -10.11
CA CYS A 120 -7.18 5.07 -10.16
C CYS A 120 -8.02 6.22 -9.61
N THR A 121 -8.93 6.75 -10.42
CA THR A 121 -9.97 7.67 -9.94
C THR A 121 -11.18 6.87 -9.49
N THR A 122 -11.78 7.30 -8.39
CA THR A 122 -13.04 6.74 -7.89
C THR A 122 -14.11 7.80 -8.06
N SER A 123 -15.30 7.40 -8.51
CA SER A 123 -16.45 8.31 -8.70
C SER A 123 -17.02 8.88 -7.39
N GLY A 124 -16.36 8.65 -6.26
CA GLY A 124 -16.84 9.05 -4.94
C GLY A 124 -16.82 10.57 -4.79
N SER A 125 -18.00 11.17 -4.90
CA SER A 125 -18.31 12.52 -4.43
C SER A 125 -18.18 12.58 -2.90
N THR A 126 -17.54 13.63 -2.39
CA THR A 126 -17.45 13.94 -0.96
C THR A 126 -18.50 14.95 -0.56
#